data_AF-A0A3B6SMJ8-F1
#
_entry.id   AF-A0A3B6SMJ8-F1
#
_cell.length_a   1.000
_cell.length_b   1.000
_cell.length_c   1.000
_cell.angle_alpha   90.00
_cell.angle_beta   90.00
_cell.angle_gamma   90.00
#
_symmetry.space_group_name_H-M   'P 1'
#
loop_
_entity.id
_entity.type
_entity.pdbx_description
1 polymer ?
#
loop_
_entity_poly.entity_id
_entity_poly.type
_entity_poly.pdbx_seq_one_letter_code
_entity_poly.pdbx_strand_id
1 'polypeptide(L)'
;MAQHLLAAADRYGLDRLKVICVGKLSRGISIDTVATTLALAEQHNCSHLKTKCIEFIISTPAILDAVVATEGYKHLEASCPSALTSIVLSMRGRRN
;
A
#
# COMPACT_ATOMS: atom_id res chain seq x y z
N MET A 1 -0.04 -14.76 2.26
CA MET A 1 1.32 -15.32 2.10
C MET A 1 2.36 -14.33 1.60
N ALA A 2 2.14 -13.61 0.49
CA ALA A 2 3.13 -12.64 -0.03
C ALA A 2 3.50 -11.54 0.99
N GLN A 3 2.58 -11.17 1.87
CA GLN A 3 2.79 -10.23 2.98
C GLN A 3 3.82 -10.74 4.00
N HIS A 4 3.67 -11.99 4.49
CA HIS A 4 4.64 -12.62 5.39
C HIS A 4 6.01 -12.81 4.73
N LEU A 5 6.02 -13.11 3.43
CA LEU A 5 7.25 -13.28 2.68
C LEU A 5 7.98 -11.94 2.48
N LEU A 6 7.24 -10.84 2.29
CA LEU A 6 7.80 -9.48 2.27
C LEU A 6 8.40 -9.11 3.64
N ALA A 7 7.68 -9.40 4.72
CA ALA A 7 8.17 -9.12 6.08
C ALA A 7 9.44 -9.91 6.42
N ALA A 8 9.51 -11.18 6.00
CA ALA A 8 10.73 -11.97 6.12
C ALA A 8 11.85 -11.40 5.24
N ALA A 9 11.58 -11.09 3.97
CA ALA A 9 12.57 -10.52 3.07
C ALA A 9 13.17 -9.21 3.60
N ASP A 10 12.33 -8.35 4.18
CA ASP A 10 12.76 -7.10 4.81
C ASP A 10 13.62 -7.36 6.06
N ARG A 11 13.17 -8.27 6.94
CA ARG A 11 13.89 -8.63 8.17
C ARG A 11 15.26 -9.26 7.91
N TYR A 12 15.41 -10.01 6.81
CA TYR A 12 16.64 -10.71 6.44
C TYR A 12 17.46 -9.97 5.37
N GLY A 13 17.07 -8.76 4.94
CA GLY A 13 17.79 -7.99 3.92
C GLY A 13 17.85 -8.68 2.54
N LEU A 14 16.83 -9.47 2.19
CA LEU A 14 16.78 -10.21 0.93
C LEU A 14 16.17 -9.35 -0.18
N ASP A 15 16.93 -8.38 -0.70
CA ASP A 15 16.44 -7.40 -1.68
C ASP A 15 15.82 -8.03 -2.94
N ARG A 16 16.43 -9.09 -3.49
CA ARG A 16 15.87 -9.81 -4.64
C ARG A 16 14.50 -10.44 -4.34
N LEU A 17 14.33 -10.98 -3.13
CA LEU A 17 13.06 -11.56 -2.70
C LEU A 17 12.02 -10.47 -2.44
N LYS A 18 12.45 -9.34 -1.86
CA LYS A 18 11.62 -8.15 -1.63
C LYS A 18 11.02 -7.66 -2.95
N VAL A 19 11.81 -7.52 -4.01
CA VAL A 19 11.32 -7.11 -5.34
C VAL A 19 10.31 -8.10 -5.92
N ILE A 20 10.55 -9.41 -5.79
CA ILE A 20 9.60 -10.43 -6.28
C ILE A 20 8.28 -10.37 -5.50
N CYS A 21 8.34 -10.22 -4.18
CA CYS A 21 7.16 -10.07 -3.33
C CYS A 21 6.36 -8.80 -3.70
N VAL A 22 7.05 -7.68 -3.89
CA VAL A 22 6.46 -6.42 -4.33
C VAL A 22 5.77 -6.57 -5.69
N GLY A 23 6.41 -7.25 -6.65
CA GLY A 23 5.82 -7.50 -7.97
C GLY A 23 4.58 -8.41 -7.94
N LYS A 24 4.53 -9.37 -7.02
CA LYS A 24 3.33 -10.20 -6.80
C LYS A 24 2.23 -9.43 -6.10
N LEU A 25 2.57 -8.65 -5.08
CA LEU A 25 1.62 -7.81 -4.36
C LEU A 25 1.04 -6.74 -5.27
N SER A 26 1.86 -6.10 -6.12
CA SER A 26 1.41 -5.06 -7.06
C SER A 26 0.43 -5.60 -8.11
N ARG A 27 0.64 -6.84 -8.60
CA ARG A 27 -0.30 -7.52 -9.50
C ARG A 27 -1.60 -7.96 -8.81
N GLY A 28 -1.58 -8.15 -7.50
CA GLY A 28 -2.74 -8.56 -6.69
C GLY A 28 -3.42 -7.41 -5.95
N ILE A 29 -3.12 -6.16 -6.30
CA ILE A 29 -3.79 -5.00 -5.70
C ILE A 29 -5.26 -5.02 -6.13
N SER A 30 -6.14 -4.99 -5.15
CA SER A 30 -7.59 -4.92 -5.29
C SER A 30 -8.12 -3.97 -4.20
N ILE A 31 -9.38 -3.57 -4.30
CA ILE A 31 -10.00 -2.61 -3.37
C ILE A 31 -9.86 -3.08 -1.91
N ASP A 32 -10.07 -4.36 -1.64
CA ASP A 32 -9.94 -4.94 -0.29
C ASP A 32 -8.48 -5.12 0.17
N THR A 33 -7.55 -5.31 -0.77
CA THR A 33 -6.14 -5.66 -0.45
C THR A 33 -5.20 -4.47 -0.50
N VAL A 34 -5.59 -3.35 -1.13
CA VAL A 34 -4.72 -2.18 -1.30
C VAL A 34 -4.41 -1.51 0.04
N ALA A 35 -5.37 -1.45 0.96
CA ALA A 35 -5.17 -0.84 2.26
C ALA A 35 -4.17 -1.63 3.13
N THR A 36 -4.32 -2.96 3.17
CA THR A 36 -3.38 -3.85 3.87
C THR A 36 -2.01 -3.87 3.20
N THR A 37 -1.95 -3.81 1.87
CA THR A 37 -0.68 -3.75 1.12
C THR A 37 0.04 -2.41 1.36
N LEU A 38 -0.69 -1.31 1.43
CA LEU A 38 -0.14 0.01 1.76
C LEU A 38 0.38 0.06 3.21
N ALA A 39 -0.34 -0.53 4.17
CA ALA A 39 0.13 -0.64 5.56
C ALA A 39 1.49 -1.35 5.63
N LEU A 40 1.63 -2.45 4.90
CA LEU A 40 2.88 -3.22 4.84
C LEU A 40 4.00 -2.45 4.14
N ALA A 41 3.68 -1.72 3.08
CA ALA A 41 4.65 -0.87 2.39
C ALA A 41 5.20 0.21 3.33
N GLU A 42 4.33 0.82 4.14
CA GLU A 42 4.70 1.80 5.16
C GLU A 42 5.59 1.16 6.24
N GLN A 43 5.17 0.00 6.78
CA GLN A 43 5.88 -0.70 7.85
C GLN A 43 7.29 -1.15 7.44
N HIS A 44 7.47 -1.54 6.18
CA HIS A 44 8.75 -2.04 5.63
C HIS A 44 9.52 -0.99 4.80
N ASN A 45 9.16 0.29 4.92
CA ASN A 45 9.75 1.42 4.19
C ASN A 45 9.90 1.15 2.67
N CYS A 46 8.94 0.44 2.09
CA CYS A 46 8.97 0.06 0.68
C CYS A 46 8.31 1.14 -0.18
N SER A 47 9.10 2.17 -0.51
CA SER A 47 8.67 3.34 -1.30
C SER A 47 8.00 2.96 -2.63
N HIS A 48 8.54 1.98 -3.36
CA HIS A 48 7.97 1.56 -4.65
C HIS A 48 6.56 0.98 -4.52
N LEU A 49 6.33 0.11 -3.54
CA LEU A 49 5.02 -0.50 -3.30
C LEU A 49 4.03 0.54 -2.79
N LYS A 50 4.48 1.46 -1.92
CA LYS A 50 3.69 2.58 -1.43
C LYS A 50 3.18 3.45 -2.58
N THR A 51 4.05 3.88 -3.49
CA THR A 51 3.67 4.67 -4.65
C THR A 51 2.65 3.93 -5.52
N LYS A 52 2.85 2.64 -5.79
CA LYS A 52 1.90 1.84 -6.59
C LYS A 52 0.51 1.72 -5.94
N CYS A 53 0.46 1.51 -4.62
CA CYS A 53 -0.80 1.46 -3.89
C CYS A 53 -1.52 2.80 -3.93
N ILE A 54 -0.80 3.90 -3.71
CA ILE A 54 -1.36 5.25 -3.77
C ILE A 54 -1.87 5.55 -5.18
N GLU A 55 -1.07 5.27 -6.22
CA GLU A 55 -1.47 5.41 -7.63
C GLU A 55 -2.79 4.69 -7.92
N PHE A 56 -2.95 3.47 -7.43
CA PHE A 56 -4.18 2.69 -7.58
C PHE A 56 -5.37 3.33 -6.86
N ILE A 57 -5.19 3.72 -5.58
CA ILE A 57 -6.24 4.37 -4.77
C ILE A 57 -6.71 5.67 -5.43
N ILE A 58 -5.79 6.50 -5.93
CA ILE A 58 -6.13 7.78 -6.57
C ILE A 58 -6.47 7.62 -8.05
N SER A 59 -6.46 6.41 -8.62
CA SER A 59 -6.72 6.22 -10.06
C SER A 59 -8.14 6.61 -10.44
N THR A 60 -9.11 6.38 -9.56
CA THR A 60 -10.52 6.74 -9.79
C THR A 60 -11.19 7.06 -8.47
N PRO A 61 -12.03 8.10 -8.38
CA PRO A 61 -12.75 8.44 -7.14
C PRO A 61 -13.61 7.27 -6.63
N ALA A 62 -14.19 6.46 -7.51
CA ALA A 62 -14.93 5.25 -7.12
C ALA A 62 -14.07 4.20 -6.40
N ILE A 63 -12.78 4.06 -6.78
CA ILE A 63 -11.85 3.16 -6.09
C ILE A 63 -11.54 3.73 -4.71
N LEU A 64 -11.29 5.03 -4.60
CA LEU A 64 -11.06 5.68 -3.32
C LEU A 64 -12.24 5.49 -2.37
N ASP A 65 -13.47 5.75 -2.82
CA ASP A 65 -14.68 5.56 -1.99
C ASP A 65 -14.84 4.09 -1.56
N ALA A 66 -14.62 3.16 -2.49
CA ALA A 66 -14.71 1.73 -2.18
C ALA A 66 -13.61 1.29 -1.19
N VAL A 67 -12.38 1.81 -1.33
CA VAL A 67 -11.27 1.52 -0.40
C VAL A 67 -11.59 2.09 0.98
N VAL A 68 -12.07 3.34 1.06
CA VAL A 68 -12.44 3.98 2.34
C VAL A 68 -13.57 3.22 3.05
N ALA A 69 -14.47 2.59 2.28
CA ALA A 69 -15.54 1.76 2.84
C ALA A 69 -15.06 0.39 3.37
N THR A 70 -13.87 -0.07 3.00
CA THR A 70 -13.35 -1.38 3.44
C THR A 70 -12.89 -1.39 4.89
N GLU A 71 -13.01 -2.53 5.55
CA GLU A 71 -12.43 -2.73 6.88
C GLU A 71 -10.90 -2.62 6.87
N GLY A 72 -10.26 -2.97 5.75
CA GLY A 72 -8.82 -2.82 5.57
C GLY A 72 -8.35 -1.38 5.72
N TYR A 73 -9.15 -0.41 5.25
CA TYR A 73 -8.84 1.02 5.41
C TYR A 73 -9.02 1.51 6.85
N LYS A 74 -10.08 1.07 7.54
CA LYS A 74 -10.25 1.37 8.97
C LYS A 74 -9.09 0.83 9.81
N HIS A 75 -8.61 -0.37 9.49
CA HIS A 75 -7.44 -0.95 10.14
C HIS A 75 -6.16 -0.16 9.82
N LEU A 76 -6.01 0.29 8.57
CA LEU A 76 -4.88 1.14 8.16
C LEU A 76 -4.86 2.46 8.95
N GLU A 77 -6.02 3.10 9.12
CA GLU A 77 -6.17 4.33 9.90
C GLU A 77 -5.72 4.14 11.36
N ALA A 78 -6.13 3.04 11.99
CA ALA A 78 -5.74 2.73 13.37
C ALA A 78 -4.25 2.33 13.50
N SER A 79 -3.68 1.65 12.50
CA SER A 79 -2.32 1.10 12.59
C SER A 79 -1.24 2.06 12.13
N CYS A 80 -1.51 2.84 11.08
CA CYS A 80 -0.50 3.65 10.38
C CYS A 80 -1.11 4.96 9.85
N PRO A 81 -1.40 5.95 10.70
CA PRO A 81 -1.96 7.23 10.27
C PRO A 81 -1.03 8.00 9.30
N SER A 82 0.28 7.74 9.29
CA SER A 82 1.21 8.32 8.31
C SER A 82 0.92 7.90 6.87
N ALA A 83 0.37 6.69 6.66
CA ALA A 83 -0.03 6.22 5.34
C ALA A 83 -1.19 7.06 4.78
N LEU A 84 -2.14 7.48 5.63
CA LEU A 84 -3.24 8.37 5.24
C LEU A 84 -2.72 9.74 4.80
N THR A 85 -1.79 10.32 5.57
CA THR A 85 -1.13 11.57 5.20
C THR A 85 -0.49 11.48 3.82
N SER A 86 0.13 10.34 3.49
CA SER A 86 0.72 10.14 2.17
C SER A 86 -0.32 10.09 1.04
N ILE A 87 -1.47 9.45 1.24
CA ILE A 87 -2.58 9.45 0.27
C ILE A 87 -3.07 10.89 0.05
N VAL A 88 -3.33 11.63 1.14
CA VAL A 88 -3.84 13.02 1.08
C VAL A 88 -2.85 13.96 0.39
N LEU A 89 -1.55 13.83 0.67
CA LEU A 89 -0.50 14.61 0.01
C LEU A 89 -0.43 14.29 -1.50
N SER A 90 -0.53 13.02 -1.88
CA SER A 90 -0.53 12.62 -3.30
C SER A 90 -1.78 13.08 -4.05
N MET A 91 -2.93 13.18 -3.38
CA MET A 91 -4.13 13.82 -3.98
C MET A 91 -3.91 15.31 -4.24
N ARG A 92 -3.20 16.01 -3.35
CA ARG A 92 -2.85 17.44 -3.51
C ARG A 92 -1.85 17.67 -4.65
N GLY A 93 -0.91 16.74 -4.85
CA GLY A 93 0.15 16.87 -5.87
C GLY A 93 -0.31 16.80 -7.33
N ARG A 94 -1.53 16.30 -7.62
CA ARG A 94 -2.08 16.24 -8.99
C ARG A 94 -2.69 17.55 -9.51
N ARG A 95 -2.73 18.59 -8.68
CA ARG A 95 -3.44 19.85 -8.98
C ARG A 95 -2.56 20.96 -9.56
N ASN A 96 -1.32 20.68 -9.94
CA ASN A 96 -0.38 21.64 -10.53
C ASN A 96 0.06 21.23 -11.93
#